data_AF-A0A814Z4U9-F1
#
_entry.id   AF-A0A814Z4U9-F1
#
_cell.length_a   1.000
_cell.length_b   1.000
_cell.length_c   1.000
_cell.angle_alpha   90.00
_cell.angle_beta   90.00
_cell.angle_gamma   90.00
#
_symmetry.space_group_name_H-M   'P 1'
#
loop_
_entity.id
_entity.type
_entity.pdbx_description
1 polymer ?
#
loop_
_entity_poly.entity_id
_entity_poly.type
_entity_poly.pdbx_seq_one_letter_code
_entity_poly.pdbx_strand_id
1 'polypeptide(L)'
;MVNYIFSAIIDLIDDSSESAIDIHRNARQILDKYELNLYGLTAIGADNANVNMGEYHSVFALFRDEKPTLLKGNPIYIVLRLEHVG
;
A
#
# COMPACT_ATOMS: atom_id res chain seq x y z
N MET A 1 -12.00 24.59 -4.59
CA MET A 1 -12.36 23.18 -4.79
C MET A 1 -11.87 22.44 -3.55
N VAL A 2 -12.77 22.01 -2.67
CA VAL A 2 -12.39 21.31 -1.44
C VAL A 2 -12.26 19.83 -1.80
N ASN A 3 -11.03 19.33 -1.85
CA ASN A 3 -10.78 17.90 -1.99
C ASN A 3 -11.11 17.23 -0.66
N TYR A 4 -12.23 16.52 -0.61
CA TYR A 4 -12.53 15.64 0.51
C TYR A 4 -11.55 14.47 0.46
N ILE A 5 -10.70 14.36 1.48
CA ILE A 5 -9.89 13.16 1.69
C ILE A 5 -10.83 12.12 2.31
N PHE A 6 -11.29 11.17 1.52
CA PHE A 6 -12.00 10.01 2.04
C PHE A 6 -10.96 9.02 2.58
N SER A 7 -10.79 8.99 3.90
CA SER A 7 -9.97 7.98 4.57
C SER A 7 -10.88 6.85 5.03
N ALA A 8 -10.81 5.71 4.34
CA ALA A 8 -11.47 4.49 4.77
C ALA A 8 -10.43 3.37 4.92
N ILE A 9 -10.54 2.60 6.00
CA ILE A 9 -9.83 1.34 6.14
C ILE A 9 -10.59 0.33 5.28
N ILE A 10 -9.94 -0.22 4.25
CA ILE A 10 -10.57 -1.19 3.34
C ILE A 10 -10.40 -2.63 3.81
N ASP A 11 -9.31 -2.94 4.52
CA ASP A 11 -9.07 -4.25 5.13
C ASP A 11 -7.94 -4.17 6.17
N LEU A 12 -7.80 -5.22 6.96
CA LEU A 12 -6.70 -5.42 7.90
C LEU A 12 -5.88 -6.64 7.46
N ILE A 13 -4.56 -6.46 7.33
CA ILE A 13 -3.65 -7.56 7.02
C ILE A 13 -3.11 -8.08 8.35
N ASP A 14 -3.53 -9.27 8.74
CA ASP A 14 -2.96 -10.04 9.86
C ASP A 14 -2.14 -11.18 9.26
N ASP A 15 -0.81 -11.06 9.33
CA ASP A 15 0.12 -12.03 8.75
C ASP A 15 1.16 -12.46 9.80
N SER A 16 1.11 -13.75 10.18
CA SER A 16 1.97 -14.31 11.22
C SER A 16 3.45 -14.43 10.83
N SER A 17 3.79 -14.36 9.54
CA SER A 17 5.18 -14.41 9.09
C SER A 17 5.82 -13.02 9.13
N GLU A 18 4.99 -11.97 9.09
CA GLU A 18 5.37 -10.56 8.94
C GLU A 18 6.35 -10.29 7.79
N SER A 19 6.45 -11.20 6.82
CA SER A 19 7.41 -11.09 5.72
C SER A 19 6.94 -10.07 4.69
N ALA A 20 7.88 -9.34 4.09
CA ALA A 20 7.57 -8.36 3.05
C ALA A 20 6.84 -8.99 1.86
N ILE A 21 7.19 -10.24 1.52
CA ILE A 21 6.58 -10.99 0.39
C ILE A 21 5.13 -11.34 0.70
N ASP A 22 4.85 -11.88 1.90
CA ASP A 22 3.51 -12.31 2.26
C ASP A 22 2.58 -11.11 2.46
N ILE A 23 3.05 -10.05 3.10
CA ILE A 23 2.28 -8.81 3.25
C ILE A 23 2.01 -8.18 1.87
N HIS A 24 2.98 -8.16 0.97
CA HIS A 24 2.78 -7.69 -0.41
C HIS A 24 1.70 -8.52 -1.15
N ARG A 25 1.77 -9.85 -1.05
CA ARG A 25 0.78 -10.76 -1.64
C ARG A 25 -0.62 -10.51 -1.08
N ASN A 26 -0.76 -10.37 0.24
CA ASN A 26 -2.05 -10.11 0.89
C ASN A 26 -2.60 -8.73 0.47
N ALA A 27 -1.75 -7.71 0.38
CA ALA A 27 -2.15 -6.38 -0.10
C ALA A 27 -2.64 -6.41 -1.55
N ARG A 28 -1.99 -7.18 -2.44
CA ARG A 28 -2.47 -7.41 -3.81
C ARG A 28 -3.84 -8.08 -3.84
N GLN A 29 -4.06 -9.11 -3.03
CA GLN A 29 -5.36 -9.78 -2.95
C GLN A 29 -6.47 -8.84 -2.47
N ILE A 30 -6.18 -7.92 -1.56
CA ILE A 30 -7.12 -6.89 -1.11
C ILE A 30 -7.46 -5.93 -2.26
N LEU A 31 -6.46 -5.47 -3.02
CA LEU A 31 -6.72 -4.63 -4.19
C LEU A 31 -7.64 -5.35 -5.19
N ASP A 32 -7.35 -6.61 -5.51
CA ASP A 32 -8.16 -7.42 -6.42
C ASP A 32 -9.58 -7.65 -5.88
N LYS A 33 -9.72 -7.98 -4.59
CA LYS A 33 -11.03 -8.21 -3.92
C LYS A 33 -11.96 -7.01 -4.01
N TYR A 34 -11.42 -5.79 -3.96
CA TYR A 34 -12.18 -4.55 -4.01
C TYR A 34 -12.14 -3.89 -5.39
N GLU A 35 -11.65 -4.60 -6.42
CA GLU A 35 -11.51 -4.10 -7.80
C GLU A 35 -10.72 -2.77 -7.88
N LEU A 36 -9.74 -2.61 -6.98
CA LEU A 36 -8.91 -1.43 -6.87
C LEU A 36 -7.67 -1.54 -7.74
N ASN A 37 -7.43 -0.52 -8.55
CA ASN A 37 -6.27 -0.47 -9.41
C ASN A 37 -5.03 0.01 -8.63
N LEU A 38 -3.91 -0.72 -8.72
CA LEU A 38 -2.61 -0.30 -8.20
C LEU A 38 -2.18 1.08 -8.75
N TYR A 39 -2.53 1.43 -9.99
CA TYR A 39 -2.25 2.76 -10.54
C TYR A 39 -3.02 3.88 -9.84
N GLY A 40 -4.11 3.56 -9.13
CA GLY A 40 -4.78 4.48 -8.22
C GLY A 40 -3.99 4.76 -6.94
N LEU A 41 -3.10 3.85 -6.51
CA LEU A 41 -2.38 3.91 -5.23
C LEU A 41 -1.26 4.97 -5.20
N THR A 42 -1.43 6.11 -4.53
CA THR A 42 -0.38 7.15 -4.59
C THR A 42 0.76 6.95 -3.58
N ALA A 43 0.50 6.32 -2.44
CA ALA A 43 1.51 6.12 -1.39
C ALA A 43 1.25 4.85 -0.57
N ILE A 44 2.29 4.33 0.09
CA ILE A 44 2.17 3.27 1.09
C ILE A 44 3.09 3.58 2.27
N GLY A 45 2.62 3.37 3.49
CA GLY A 45 3.41 3.55 4.70
C GLY A 45 2.92 2.62 5.81
N ALA A 46 3.80 2.23 6.71
CA ALA A 46 3.46 1.52 7.94
C ALA A 46 4.55 1.76 8.98
N ASP A 47 4.24 1.54 10.25
CA ASP A 47 5.23 1.47 11.32
C ASP A 47 6.10 0.21 11.23
N ASN A 48 5.60 -0.85 10.59
CA ASN A 48 6.34 -2.09 10.35
C ASN A 48 7.55 -1.88 9.41
N ALA A 49 8.74 -2.29 9.87
CA ALA A 49 9.98 -2.19 9.13
C ALA A 49 9.97 -3.04 7.85
N ASN A 50 9.41 -4.25 7.84
CA ASN A 50 9.35 -5.07 6.61
C ASN A 50 8.42 -4.46 5.55
N VAL A 51 7.50 -3.58 5.96
CA VAL A 51 6.64 -2.85 5.04
C VAL A 51 7.33 -1.62 4.48
N ASN A 52 8.02 -0.86 5.35
CA ASN A 52 8.46 0.49 5.04
C ASN A 52 9.99 0.65 4.93
N MET A 53 10.77 -0.20 5.60
CA MET A 53 12.23 -0.11 5.76
C MET A 53 12.91 -1.31 5.10
N GLY A 54 13.47 -1.08 3.92
CA GLY A 54 14.25 -2.07 3.18
C GLY A 54 14.39 -1.57 1.75
N GLU A 55 15.59 -1.15 1.37
CA GLU A 55 15.86 -0.56 0.05
C GLU A 55 15.60 -1.56 -1.08
N TYR A 56 15.90 -2.85 -0.82
CA TYR A 56 15.79 -3.94 -1.80
C TYR A 56 14.77 -5.03 -1.39
N HIS A 57 14.24 -4.97 -0.17
CA HIS A 57 13.34 -6.00 0.35
C HIS A 57 12.37 -5.42 1.37
N SER A 58 11.37 -4.69 0.88
CA SER A 58 10.24 -4.20 1.67
C SER A 58 8.97 -4.25 0.83
N VAL A 59 7.79 -4.21 1.46
CA VAL A 59 6.51 -4.12 0.74
C VAL A 59 6.49 -2.88 -0.15
N PHE A 60 7.05 -1.76 0.31
CA PHE A 60 7.24 -0.56 -0.51
C PHE A 60 8.10 -0.83 -1.75
N ALA A 61 9.26 -1.48 -1.60
CA ALA A 61 10.15 -1.79 -2.73
C ALA A 61 9.46 -2.70 -3.75
N LEU A 62 8.76 -3.74 -3.29
CA LEU A 62 8.00 -4.66 -4.14
C LEU A 62 6.93 -3.94 -4.96
N PHE A 63 6.13 -3.08 -4.32
CA PHE A 63 5.15 -2.28 -5.05
C PHE A 63 5.78 -1.22 -5.96
N ARG A 64 6.95 -0.69 -5.62
CA ARG A 64 7.65 0.30 -6.43
C ARG A 64 8.22 -0.31 -7.71
N ASP A 65 8.64 -1.56 -7.68
CA ASP A 65 9.06 -2.30 -8.88
C ASP A 65 7.89 -2.44 -9.89
N GLU A 66 6.66 -2.62 -9.39
CA GLU A 66 5.43 -2.64 -10.20
C GLU A 66 4.97 -1.23 -10.61
N LYS A 67 5.14 -0.25 -9.71
CA LYS A 67 4.71 1.14 -9.89
C LYS A 67 5.82 2.11 -9.45
N PRO A 68 6.71 2.51 -10.38
CA PRO A 68 7.84 3.39 -10.05
C PRO A 68 7.46 4.78 -9.51
N THR A 69 6.23 5.23 -9.75
CA THR A 69 5.67 6.50 -9.27
C THR A 69 5.09 6.45 -7.85
N LEU A 70 5.08 5.27 -7.22
CA LEU A 70 4.59 5.10 -5.85
C LEU A 70 5.46 5.88 -4.86
N LEU A 71 4.81 6.65 -3.99
CA LEU A 71 5.49 7.42 -2.95
C LEU A 71 5.59 6.62 -1.65
N LYS A 72 6.69 6.79 -0.94
CA LYS A 72 6.82 6.27 0.42
C LYS A 72 6.07 7.19 1.38
N GLY A 73 5.06 6.65 2.04
CA GLY A 73 4.23 7.32 3.04
C GLY A 73 4.89 7.33 4.43
N ASN A 74 4.49 8.30 5.25
CA ASN A 74 4.97 8.39 6.64
C ASN A 74 4.46 7.17 7.46
N PRO A 75 5.23 6.66 8.43
CA PRO A 75 4.92 5.44 9.19
C PRO A 75 3.87 5.76 10.25
N ILE A 76 2.62 5.93 9.83
CA ILE A 76 1.51 6.10 10.75
C ILE A 76 0.39 5.10 10.42
N TYR A 77 0.08 4.85 9.12
CA TYR A 77 -0.83 3.79 8.65
C TYR A 77 -0.61 3.50 7.14
N ILE A 78 -1.06 2.33 6.65
CA ILE A 78 -1.17 2.06 5.20
C ILE A 78 -2.27 2.96 4.64
N VAL A 79 -1.87 4.10 4.09
CA VAL A 79 -2.78 5.04 3.43
C VAL A 79 -2.83 4.70 1.95
N LEU A 80 -3.81 3.89 1.55
CA LEU A 80 -4.13 3.70 0.14
C LEU A 80 -4.94 4.91 -0.35
N ARG A 81 -4.26 5.95 -0.82
CA ARG A 81 -4.94 7.03 -1.54
C ARG A 81 -5.21 6.53 -2.96
N LEU A 82 -6.49 6.37 -3.27
CA LEU A 82 -7.00 6.03 -4.59
C LEU A 82 -7.42 7.31 -5.30
N GLU A 83 -6.82 7.61 -6.44
CA GLU A 83 -7.35 8.64 -7.33
C GLU A 83 -8.37 8.00 -8.28
N HIS A 84 -9.59 8.56 -8.29
CA HIS A 84 -10.64 8.15 -9.23
C HIS A 84 -10.24 8.67 -10.62
N VAL A 85 -9.79 7.78 -11.50
CA VAL A 85 -9.57 8.12 -12.91
C VAL A 85 -10.94 7.98 -13.59
N GLY A 86 -11.56 9.12 -13.88
CA GLY A 86 -12.85 9.19 -14.58
C GLY A 86 -12.76 8.81 -16.06
#